data_AF-A0AAW7ADD9-F1
#
_entry.id   AF-A0AAW7ADD9-F1
#
_cell.length_a   1.000
_cell.length_b   1.000
_cell.length_c   1.000
_cell.angle_alpha   90.00
_cell.angle_beta   90.00
_cell.angle_gamma   90.00
#
_symmetry.space_group_name_H-M   'P 1'
#
loop_
_entity.id
_entity.type
_entity.pdbx_description
1 polymer ?
#
loop_
_entity_poly.entity_id
_entity_poly.type
_entity_poly.pdbx_seq_one_letter_code
_entity_poly.pdbx_strand_id
1 'polypeptide(L)'
;MSKEENNSNKGFLTLVNIRDILIVAILAIVTWKLLGADISIKFESFSFTDLLSVLLAFFAIALSVAFYFKATDTSNMFYDNSYKFTKEISEILGRIESGFGEKLKHIDDGYTGLRDKFDRMPFDVDRAKEEEKKEKEHIKEQEKEMNKVILNLIEKARIADDEKEQVMSQLEQSAKELDRSKQELRRLQRDINRVQSDISDVPQDFIAYLANRIEGRFSSKYINAPIRILNRHFRDVVDEEMVTSGDIDFMTQLDLVSAGKLTEKGAKVLRLAIEKSI
;
A
#
# COMPACT_ATOMS: atom_id res chain seq x y z
N MET A 1 -14.17 -15.21 59.45
CA MET A 1 -14.13 -13.87 58.82
C MET A 1 -14.89 -13.97 57.51
N SER A 2 -16.22 -13.99 57.51
CA SER A 2 -17.18 -12.89 57.73
C SER A 2 -17.00 -11.72 56.76
N LYS A 3 -17.90 -11.64 55.78
CA LYS A 3 -18.44 -10.43 55.15
C LYS A 3 -19.68 -10.88 54.36
N GLU A 4 -20.81 -10.90 55.03
CA GLU A 4 -21.80 -9.81 55.11
C GLU A 4 -22.83 -9.95 53.98
N GLU A 5 -23.93 -10.60 54.34
CA GLU A 5 -25.23 -10.41 53.72
C GLU A 5 -25.58 -8.92 53.75
N ASN A 6 -25.87 -8.33 52.58
CA ASN A 6 -26.54 -7.05 52.52
C ASN A 6 -27.93 -7.24 51.91
N ASN A 7 -28.84 -7.64 52.80
CA ASN A 7 -30.27 -7.65 52.60
C ASN A 7 -30.77 -6.19 52.60
N SER A 8 -30.69 -5.50 51.45
CA SER A 8 -31.39 -4.22 51.30
C SER A 8 -32.82 -4.50 50.89
N ASN A 9 -33.72 -4.51 51.88
CA ASN A 9 -35.14 -4.28 51.67
C ASN A 9 -35.31 -3.10 50.72
N LYS A 10 -35.64 -3.38 49.45
CA LYS A 10 -36.13 -2.36 48.51
C LYS A 10 -37.49 -1.93 49.03
N GLY A 11 -37.47 -0.93 49.91
CA GLY A 11 -38.67 -0.30 50.44
C GLY A 11 -39.60 0.07 49.29
N PHE A 12 -40.87 -0.27 49.44
CA PHE A 12 -41.94 -0.03 48.48
C PHE A 12 -42.08 1.45 48.07
N LEU A 13 -41.45 2.36 48.81
CA LEU A 13 -41.48 3.81 48.66
C LEU A 13 -40.13 4.36 48.19
N THR A 14 -39.73 4.03 46.95
CA THR A 14 -38.73 4.85 46.24
C THR A 14 -39.42 6.11 45.70
N LEU A 15 -38.67 7.22 45.54
CA LEU A 15 -39.17 8.50 45.02
C LEU A 15 -39.90 8.36 43.66
N VAL A 16 -39.49 7.38 42.87
CA VAL A 16 -40.12 7.00 41.59
C VAL A 16 -41.50 6.38 41.81
N ASN A 17 -41.64 5.45 42.76
CA ASN A 17 -42.92 4.81 43.07
C ASN A 17 -43.94 5.82 43.64
N ILE A 18 -43.50 6.79 44.44
CA ILE A 18 -44.38 7.85 44.98
C ILE A 18 -44.92 8.74 43.86
N ARG A 19 -44.07 9.13 42.89
CA ARG A 19 -44.50 9.88 41.70
C ARG A 19 -45.55 9.10 40.91
N ASP A 20 -45.31 7.82 40.69
CA ASP A 20 -46.20 6.98 39.89
C ASP A 20 -47.56 6.77 40.59
N ILE A 21 -47.57 6.59 41.92
CA ILE A 21 -48.80 6.55 42.73
C ILE A 21 -49.57 7.88 42.66
N LEU A 22 -48.87 9.03 42.69
CA LEU A 22 -49.47 10.35 42.54
C LEU A 22 -50.12 10.55 41.18
N ILE A 23 -49.46 10.12 40.10
CA ILE A 23 -50.00 10.19 38.73
C ILE A 23 -51.26 9.34 38.62
N VAL A 24 -51.23 8.11 39.15
CA VAL A 24 -52.40 7.21 39.15
C VAL A 24 -53.55 7.79 39.98
N ALA A 25 -53.27 8.38 41.13
CA ALA A 25 -54.28 9.03 41.96
C ALA A 25 -54.93 10.23 41.26
N ILE A 26 -54.14 11.07 40.58
CA ILE A 26 -54.65 12.19 39.80
C ILE A 26 -55.54 11.70 38.65
N LEU A 27 -55.10 10.67 37.91
CA LEU A 27 -55.91 10.04 36.85
C LEU A 27 -57.23 9.49 37.38
N ALA A 28 -57.20 8.82 38.54
CA ALA A 28 -58.39 8.26 39.17
C ALA A 28 -59.38 9.37 39.60
N ILE A 29 -58.89 10.46 40.18
CA ILE A 29 -59.72 11.62 40.58
C ILE A 29 -60.34 12.29 39.35
N VAL A 30 -59.55 12.49 38.29
CA VAL A 30 -60.03 13.09 37.04
C VAL A 30 -61.10 12.20 36.39
N THR A 31 -60.87 10.89 36.35
CA THR A 31 -61.82 9.92 35.79
C THR A 31 -63.12 9.86 36.61
N TRP A 32 -63.01 9.84 37.94
CA TRP A 32 -64.16 9.88 38.84
C TRP A 32 -65.00 11.14 38.64
N LYS A 33 -64.33 12.30 38.52
CA LYS A 33 -64.99 13.59 38.30
C LYS A 33 -65.64 13.70 36.92
N LEU A 34 -65.06 13.07 35.89
CA LEU A 34 -65.64 13.00 34.55
C LEU A 34 -66.89 12.11 34.51
N LEU A 35 -66.88 10.98 35.21
CA LEU A 35 -68.02 10.05 35.26
C LEU A 35 -69.21 10.61 36.07
N GLY A 36 -68.93 11.40 37.11
CA GLY A 36 -69.96 12.06 37.93
C GLY A 36 -70.43 13.41 37.39
N ALA A 37 -69.88 13.87 36.26
CA ALA A 37 -70.36 15.10 35.61
C ALA A 37 -71.61 14.79 34.80
N ASP A 38 -72.71 15.51 35.06
CA ASP A 38 -73.89 15.52 34.19
C ASP A 38 -73.55 16.23 32.87
N ILE A 39 -72.80 15.53 32.00
CA ILE A 39 -72.45 16.01 30.67
C ILE A 39 -73.68 15.82 29.77
N SER A 40 -74.65 16.73 29.89
CA SER A 40 -75.71 16.89 28.89
C SER A 40 -75.09 17.50 27.63
N ILE A 41 -74.58 16.65 26.72
CA ILE A 41 -74.09 17.09 25.41
C ILE A 41 -75.30 17.52 24.58
N LYS A 42 -75.61 18.82 24.62
CA LYS A 42 -76.59 19.43 23.72
C LYS A 42 -75.97 19.57 22.33
N PHE A 43 -76.16 18.56 21.49
CA PHE A 43 -75.70 18.54 20.08
C PHE A 43 -76.27 19.69 19.22
N GLU A 44 -77.26 20.44 19.72
CA GLU A 44 -77.81 21.62 19.04
C GLU A 44 -76.79 22.75 18.82
N SER A 45 -75.68 22.78 19.57
CA SER A 45 -74.62 23.79 19.43
C SER A 45 -73.40 23.33 18.64
N PHE A 46 -73.39 22.07 18.16
CA PHE A 46 -72.24 21.51 17.45
C PHE A 46 -72.32 21.84 15.96
N SER A 47 -71.51 22.80 15.52
CA SER A 47 -71.50 23.20 14.12
C SER A 47 -70.73 22.19 13.26
N PHE A 48 -71.05 22.11 11.96
CA PHE A 48 -70.28 21.29 11.02
C PHE A 48 -68.78 21.67 11.00
N THR A 49 -68.47 22.94 11.22
CA THR A 49 -67.10 23.45 11.34
C THR A 49 -66.37 22.86 12.54
N ASP A 50 -67.06 22.62 13.66
CA ASP A 50 -66.48 21.99 14.84
C ASP A 50 -66.17 20.51 14.56
N LEU A 51 -67.06 19.80 13.87
CA LEU A 51 -66.81 18.42 13.42
C LEU A 51 -65.58 18.34 12.51
N LEU A 52 -65.49 19.25 11.55
CA LEU A 52 -64.37 19.31 10.61
C LEU A 52 -63.05 19.59 11.34
N SER A 53 -63.08 20.48 12.34
CA SER A 53 -61.90 20.81 13.16
C SER A 53 -61.43 19.63 14.00
N VAL A 54 -62.36 18.89 14.61
CA VAL A 54 -62.05 17.66 15.36
C VAL A 54 -61.47 16.59 14.43
N LEU A 55 -62.06 16.39 13.25
CA LEU A 55 -61.55 15.45 12.25
C LEU A 55 -60.13 15.83 11.79
N LEU A 56 -59.90 17.12 11.51
CA LEU A 56 -58.59 17.63 11.13
C LEU A 56 -57.56 17.44 12.23
N ALA A 57 -57.94 17.66 13.49
CA ALA A 57 -57.08 17.42 14.64
C ALA A 57 -56.68 15.95 14.75
N PHE A 58 -57.61 15.01 14.56
CA PHE A 58 -57.29 13.58 14.53
C PHE A 58 -56.35 13.20 13.39
N PHE A 59 -56.53 13.77 12.19
CA PHE A 59 -55.60 13.56 11.07
C PHE A 59 -54.20 14.12 11.37
N ALA A 60 -54.11 15.30 11.97
CA ALA A 60 -52.84 15.89 12.36
C ALA A 60 -52.09 15.04 13.39
N ILE A 61 -52.81 14.52 14.40
CA ILE A 61 -52.24 13.61 15.40
C ILE A 61 -51.76 12.32 14.72
N ALA A 62 -52.58 11.70 13.87
CA ALA A 62 -52.23 10.47 13.16
C ALA A 62 -50.99 10.66 12.27
N LEU A 63 -50.91 11.78 11.53
CA LEU A 63 -49.74 12.12 10.72
C LEU A 63 -48.51 12.36 11.57
N SER A 64 -48.63 13.05 12.71
CA SER A 64 -47.51 13.26 13.63
C SER A 64 -46.95 11.93 14.14
N VAL A 65 -47.81 10.98 14.52
CA VAL A 65 -47.39 9.65 14.96
C VAL A 65 -46.73 8.86 13.82
N ALA A 66 -47.30 8.91 12.62
CA ALA A 66 -46.72 8.27 11.44
C ALA A 66 -45.34 8.84 11.09
N PHE A 67 -45.18 10.17 11.15
CA PHE A 67 -43.88 10.82 10.95
C PHE A 67 -42.88 10.49 12.05
N TYR A 68 -43.32 10.39 13.32
CA TYR A 68 -42.45 10.00 14.43
C TYR A 68 -41.87 8.60 14.22
N PHE A 69 -42.71 7.61 13.89
CA PHE A 69 -42.24 6.26 13.63
C PHE A 69 -41.30 6.20 12.42
N LYS A 70 -41.67 6.85 11.31
CA LYS A 70 -40.83 6.86 10.11
C LYS A 70 -39.49 7.56 10.33
N ALA A 71 -39.48 8.68 11.05
CA ALA A 71 -38.25 9.39 11.40
C ALA A 71 -37.36 8.54 12.33
N THR A 72 -37.96 7.82 13.28
CA THR A 72 -37.23 6.92 14.19
C THR A 72 -36.60 5.76 13.44
N ASP A 73 -37.35 5.09 12.57
CA ASP A 73 -36.84 3.98 11.75
C ASP A 73 -35.72 4.45 10.80
N THR A 74 -35.91 5.61 10.16
CA THR A 74 -34.91 6.21 9.27
C THR A 74 -33.65 6.60 10.04
N SER A 75 -33.79 7.18 11.22
CA SER A 75 -32.69 7.56 12.10
C SER A 75 -31.90 6.34 12.56
N ASN A 76 -32.58 5.29 13.02
CA ASN A 76 -31.95 4.04 13.44
C ASN A 76 -31.16 3.39 12.30
N MET A 77 -31.76 3.33 11.09
CA MET A 77 -31.09 2.81 9.90
C MET A 77 -29.88 3.68 9.51
N PHE A 78 -29.99 5.00 9.61
CA PHE A 78 -28.88 5.91 9.35
C PHE A 78 -27.71 5.69 10.31
N TYR A 79 -27.98 5.52 11.61
CA TYR A 79 -26.93 5.25 12.59
C TYR A 79 -26.29 3.87 12.41
N ASP A 80 -27.07 2.82 12.13
CA ASP A 80 -26.54 1.49 11.85
C ASP A 80 -25.65 1.50 10.60
N ASN A 81 -26.11 2.15 9.53
CA ASN A 81 -25.33 2.30 8.30
C ASN A 81 -24.07 3.14 8.52
N SER A 82 -24.15 4.23 9.27
CA SER A 82 -22.99 5.08 9.58
C SER A 82 -21.95 4.33 10.41
N TYR A 83 -22.40 3.54 11.37
CA TYR A 83 -21.52 2.69 12.18
C TYR A 83 -20.87 1.59 11.35
N LYS A 84 -21.65 0.87 10.53
CA LYS A 84 -21.14 -0.15 9.60
C LYS A 84 -20.13 0.44 8.62
N PHE A 85 -20.45 1.58 8.02
CA PHE A 85 -19.56 2.29 7.10
C PHE A 85 -18.25 2.71 7.77
N THR A 86 -18.32 3.31 8.96
CA THR A 86 -17.12 3.73 9.71
C THR A 86 -16.27 2.52 10.11
N LYS A 87 -16.90 1.43 10.53
CA LYS A 87 -16.23 0.17 10.85
C LYS A 87 -15.54 -0.42 9.62
N GLU A 88 -16.23 -0.49 8.49
CA GLU A 88 -15.69 -1.00 7.23
C GLU A 88 -14.51 -0.16 6.74
N ILE A 89 -14.62 1.17 6.79
CA ILE A 89 -13.50 2.07 6.49
C ILE A 89 -12.33 1.84 7.44
N SER A 90 -12.58 1.66 8.74
CA SER A 90 -11.53 1.41 9.72
C SER A 90 -10.84 0.06 9.48
N GLU A 91 -11.58 -0.98 9.09
CA GLU A 91 -11.03 -2.28 8.71
C GLU A 91 -10.24 -2.22 7.40
N ILE A 92 -10.73 -1.47 6.41
CA ILE A 92 -10.01 -1.22 5.15
C ILE A 92 -8.72 -0.47 5.46
N LEU A 93 -8.78 0.61 6.25
CA LEU A 93 -7.62 1.40 6.65
C LEU A 93 -6.60 0.55 7.43
N GLY A 94 -7.05 -0.32 8.34
CA GLY A 94 -6.17 -1.26 9.04
C GLY A 94 -5.52 -2.31 8.12
N ARG A 95 -6.24 -2.80 7.12
CA ARG A 95 -5.69 -3.68 6.07
C ARG A 95 -4.71 -2.95 5.16
N ILE A 96 -5.00 -1.70 4.83
CA ILE A 96 -4.12 -0.81 4.06
C ILE A 96 -2.87 -0.52 4.89
N GLU A 97 -2.97 -0.15 6.16
CA GLU A 97 -1.82 0.08 7.03
C GLU A 97 -0.96 -1.18 7.21
N SER A 98 -1.59 -2.35 7.35
CA SER A 98 -0.88 -3.63 7.39
C SER A 98 -0.20 -3.94 6.05
N GLY A 99 -0.91 -3.79 4.93
CA GLY A 99 -0.40 -4.10 3.60
C GLY A 99 0.64 -3.11 3.07
N PHE A 100 0.47 -1.81 3.34
CA PHE A 100 1.45 -0.77 3.04
C PHE A 100 2.60 -0.80 4.02
N GLY A 101 2.36 -1.07 5.31
CA GLY A 101 3.42 -1.23 6.30
C GLY A 101 4.35 -2.40 5.94
N GLU A 102 3.79 -3.54 5.55
CA GLU A 102 4.57 -4.70 5.11
C GLU A 102 5.26 -4.47 3.75
N LYS A 103 4.58 -3.85 2.78
CA LYS A 103 5.19 -3.50 1.48
C LYS A 103 6.25 -2.40 1.60
N LEU A 104 6.04 -1.37 2.43
CA LEU A 104 7.05 -0.33 2.70
C LEU A 104 8.22 -0.90 3.48
N LYS A 105 7.98 -1.79 4.45
CA LYS A 105 9.06 -2.48 5.15
C LYS A 105 9.87 -3.35 4.20
N HIS A 106 9.22 -4.11 3.30
CA HIS A 106 9.93 -4.85 2.26
C HIS A 106 10.60 -3.95 1.22
N ILE A 107 10.04 -2.78 0.92
CA ILE A 107 10.71 -1.79 0.06
C ILE A 107 11.91 -1.19 0.79
N ASP A 108 11.83 -0.85 2.07
CA ASP A 108 12.95 -0.30 2.86
C ASP A 108 14.04 -1.34 3.09
N ASP A 109 13.68 -2.57 3.47
CA ASP A 109 14.58 -3.72 3.56
C ASP A 109 15.16 -4.09 2.19
N GLY A 110 14.35 -3.98 1.13
CA GLY A 110 14.73 -4.20 -0.25
C GLY A 110 15.65 -3.10 -0.79
N TYR A 111 15.43 -1.82 -0.44
CA TYR A 111 16.23 -0.66 -0.85
C TYR A 111 17.53 -0.57 -0.06
N THR A 112 17.50 -0.91 1.22
CA THR A 112 18.69 -1.03 2.06
C THR A 112 19.52 -2.22 1.60
N GLY A 113 18.87 -3.36 1.32
CA GLY A 113 19.49 -4.53 0.71
C GLY A 113 20.00 -4.28 -0.70
N LEU A 114 19.31 -3.48 -1.53
CA LEU A 114 19.73 -3.11 -2.88
C LEU A 114 20.87 -2.10 -2.84
N ARG A 115 20.85 -1.09 -1.97
CA ARG A 115 21.95 -0.13 -1.81
C ARG A 115 23.20 -0.81 -1.25
N ASP A 116 23.05 -1.69 -0.27
CA ASP A 116 24.15 -2.45 0.31
C ASP A 116 24.63 -3.58 -0.63
N LYS A 117 23.78 -4.03 -1.59
CA LYS A 117 24.19 -4.86 -2.73
C LYS A 117 24.79 -4.04 -3.87
N PHE A 118 24.34 -2.82 -4.16
CA PHE A 118 24.86 -1.96 -5.23
C PHE A 118 26.24 -1.41 -4.86
N ASP A 119 26.46 -1.10 -3.58
CA ASP A 119 27.78 -0.77 -3.02
C ASP A 119 28.71 -2.00 -2.94
N ARG A 120 28.19 -3.23 -3.06
CA ARG A 120 28.96 -4.48 -2.91
C ARG A 120 28.98 -5.40 -4.12
N MET A 121 28.25 -5.15 -5.21
CA MET A 121 28.18 -6.10 -6.31
C MET A 121 29.12 -5.73 -7.47
N PRO A 122 29.99 -6.68 -7.88
CA PRO A 122 30.69 -6.63 -9.15
C PRO A 122 29.71 -6.80 -10.33
N PHE A 123 30.02 -6.20 -11.48
CA PHE A 123 29.18 -6.13 -12.68
C PHE A 123 29.07 -7.48 -13.43
N ASP A 124 28.28 -8.40 -12.90
CA ASP A 124 28.01 -9.68 -13.54
C ASP A 124 26.91 -9.53 -14.61
N VAL A 125 27.33 -9.45 -15.87
CA VAL A 125 26.48 -9.25 -17.07
C VAL A 125 25.43 -10.36 -17.23
N ASP A 126 25.72 -11.57 -16.75
CA ASP A 126 24.80 -12.70 -16.87
C ASP A 126 23.70 -12.65 -15.80
N ARG A 127 24.00 -12.14 -14.60
CA ARG A 127 22.98 -11.82 -13.58
C ARG A 127 22.11 -10.64 -13.97
N ALA A 128 22.67 -9.60 -14.59
CA ALA A 128 21.89 -8.47 -15.09
C ALA A 128 20.87 -8.90 -16.17
N LYS A 129 21.23 -9.87 -17.04
CA LYS A 129 20.30 -10.48 -18.00
C LYS A 129 19.24 -11.35 -17.34
N GLU A 130 19.59 -12.06 -16.27
CA GLU A 130 18.66 -12.91 -15.53
C GLU A 130 17.66 -12.07 -14.71
N GLU A 131 18.12 -10.96 -14.13
CA GLU A 131 17.29 -9.93 -13.51
C GLU A 131 16.40 -9.22 -14.54
N GLU A 132 16.91 -8.84 -15.72
CA GLU A 132 16.09 -8.28 -16.82
C GLU A 132 14.97 -9.26 -17.23
N LYS A 133 15.26 -10.56 -17.23
CA LYS A 133 14.28 -11.60 -17.60
C LYS A 133 13.22 -11.78 -16.53
N LYS A 134 13.60 -11.77 -15.24
CA LYS A 134 12.66 -11.74 -14.10
C LYS A 134 11.82 -10.47 -14.10
N GLU A 135 12.42 -9.33 -14.38
CA GLU A 135 11.72 -8.04 -14.48
C GLU A 135 10.68 -8.07 -15.61
N LYS A 136 11.04 -8.64 -16.78
CA LYS A 136 10.10 -8.85 -17.89
C LYS A 136 8.96 -9.79 -17.54
N GLU A 137 9.23 -10.87 -16.81
CA GLU A 137 8.18 -11.78 -16.32
C GLU A 137 7.25 -11.09 -15.32
N HIS A 138 7.81 -10.31 -14.40
CA HIS A 138 7.04 -9.52 -13.43
C HIS A 138 6.18 -8.46 -14.11
N ILE A 139 6.70 -7.76 -15.13
CA ILE A 139 5.90 -6.83 -15.96
C ILE A 139 4.78 -7.57 -16.70
N LYS A 140 5.04 -8.80 -17.19
CA LYS A 140 4.04 -9.62 -17.87
C LYS A 140 2.94 -10.10 -16.92
N GLU A 141 3.28 -10.36 -15.66
CA GLU A 141 2.32 -10.64 -14.60
C GLU A 141 1.50 -9.40 -14.25
N GLN A 142 2.12 -8.22 -14.16
CA GLN A 142 1.43 -6.95 -13.96
C GLN A 142 0.49 -6.61 -15.13
N GLU A 143 0.87 -6.89 -16.38
CA GLU A 143 -0.02 -6.74 -17.54
C GLU A 143 -1.20 -7.73 -17.50
N LYS A 144 -0.98 -8.95 -17.00
CA LYS A 144 -2.06 -9.93 -16.80
C LYS A 144 -3.02 -9.50 -15.69
N GLU A 145 -2.50 -8.99 -14.58
CA GLU A 145 -3.28 -8.39 -13.49
C GLU A 145 -4.11 -7.22 -14.01
N MET A 146 -3.50 -6.31 -14.77
CA MET A 146 -4.19 -5.17 -15.40
C MET A 146 -5.30 -5.64 -16.34
N ASN A 147 -5.05 -6.63 -17.19
CA ASN A 147 -6.09 -7.19 -18.05
C ASN A 147 -7.22 -7.88 -17.27
N LYS A 148 -6.91 -8.55 -16.15
CA LYS A 148 -7.91 -9.10 -15.24
C LYS A 148 -8.77 -8.00 -14.62
N VAL A 149 -8.16 -6.91 -14.18
CA VAL A 149 -8.86 -5.74 -13.64
C VAL A 149 -9.76 -5.15 -14.73
N ILE A 150 -9.27 -4.95 -15.96
CA ILE A 150 -10.07 -4.46 -17.09
C ILE A 150 -11.25 -5.39 -17.41
N LEU A 151 -11.05 -6.72 -17.42
CA LEU A 151 -12.14 -7.67 -17.63
C LEU A 151 -13.18 -7.60 -16.51
N ASN A 152 -12.74 -7.49 -15.26
CA ASN A 152 -13.60 -7.31 -14.09
C ASN A 152 -14.35 -5.97 -14.17
N LEU A 153 -13.71 -4.91 -14.70
CA LEU A 153 -14.32 -3.61 -14.96
C LEU A 153 -15.37 -3.66 -16.06
N ILE A 154 -15.15 -4.42 -17.13
CA ILE A 154 -16.13 -4.61 -18.21
C ILE A 154 -17.33 -5.42 -17.69
N GLU A 155 -17.09 -6.44 -16.87
CA GLU A 155 -18.13 -7.24 -16.22
C GLU A 155 -18.94 -6.41 -15.20
N LYS A 156 -18.27 -5.48 -14.51
CA LYS A 156 -18.85 -4.51 -13.56
C LYS A 156 -19.32 -3.20 -14.20
N ALA A 157 -19.10 -2.95 -15.49
CA ALA A 157 -19.54 -1.73 -16.20
C ALA A 157 -21.08 -1.62 -16.33
N ARG A 158 -21.82 -2.49 -15.64
CA ARG A 158 -23.23 -2.32 -15.27
C ARG A 158 -23.44 -1.45 -14.02
N ILE A 159 -22.43 -0.76 -13.48
CA ILE A 159 -22.51 -0.17 -12.13
C ILE A 159 -22.39 1.37 -12.12
N ALA A 160 -23.05 1.91 -11.08
CA ALA A 160 -23.34 3.30 -10.71
C ALA A 160 -22.10 4.20 -10.48
N ASP A 161 -22.37 5.51 -10.42
CA ASP A 161 -21.41 6.61 -10.56
C ASP A 161 -20.31 6.68 -9.48
N ASP A 162 -20.54 6.09 -8.32
CA ASP A 162 -19.66 6.10 -7.14
C ASP A 162 -18.53 5.06 -7.20
N GLU A 163 -18.73 3.91 -7.87
CA GLU A 163 -17.65 2.94 -8.10
C GLU A 163 -16.68 3.38 -9.21
N LYS A 164 -17.14 4.26 -10.10
CA LYS A 164 -16.37 4.79 -11.24
C LYS A 164 -15.17 5.63 -10.79
N GLU A 165 -15.31 6.38 -9.70
CA GLU A 165 -14.30 7.31 -9.22
C GLU A 165 -13.14 6.59 -8.51
N GLN A 166 -13.44 5.56 -7.71
CA GLN A 166 -12.43 4.67 -7.13
C GLN A 166 -11.66 3.89 -8.20
N VAL A 167 -12.36 3.41 -9.22
CA VAL A 167 -11.76 2.69 -10.34
C VAL A 167 -10.81 3.59 -11.14
N MET A 168 -11.22 4.83 -11.43
CA MET A 168 -10.37 5.79 -12.14
C MET A 168 -9.11 6.12 -11.35
N SER A 169 -9.24 6.27 -10.02
CA SER A 169 -8.08 6.49 -9.14
C SER A 169 -7.09 5.31 -9.16
N GLN A 170 -7.58 4.07 -9.18
CA GLN A 170 -6.72 2.89 -9.26
C GLN A 170 -6.02 2.77 -10.62
N LEU A 171 -6.73 3.10 -11.71
CA LEU A 171 -6.17 3.08 -13.06
C LEU A 171 -5.05 4.12 -13.22
N GLU A 172 -5.25 5.33 -12.70
CA GLU A 172 -4.24 6.39 -12.72
C GLU A 172 -3.00 6.02 -11.90
N GLN A 173 -3.19 5.41 -10.73
CA GLN A 173 -2.07 5.00 -9.88
C GLN A 173 -1.23 3.91 -10.55
N SER A 174 -1.85 2.87 -11.11
CA SER A 174 -1.13 1.82 -11.83
C SER A 174 -0.44 2.35 -13.10
N ALA A 175 -1.05 3.29 -13.84
CA ALA A 175 -0.41 3.92 -14.98
C ALA A 175 0.85 4.71 -14.59
N LYS A 176 0.81 5.39 -13.43
CA LYS A 176 1.92 6.19 -12.90
C LYS A 176 3.07 5.31 -12.40
N GLU A 177 2.76 4.18 -11.78
CA GLU A 177 3.77 3.19 -11.38
C GLU A 177 4.45 2.57 -12.61
N LEU A 178 3.67 2.21 -13.63
CA LEU A 178 4.21 1.67 -14.89
C LEU A 178 5.13 2.66 -15.61
N ASP A 179 4.80 3.95 -15.61
CA ASP A 179 5.66 4.97 -16.20
C ASP A 179 6.99 5.12 -15.45
N ARG A 180 6.96 5.08 -14.10
CA ARG A 180 8.18 5.12 -13.28
C ARG A 180 9.10 3.93 -13.56
N SER A 181 8.54 2.71 -13.59
CA SER A 181 9.33 1.51 -13.91
C SER A 181 9.93 1.56 -15.31
N LYS A 182 9.19 2.08 -16.31
CA LYS A 182 9.73 2.29 -17.67
C LYS A 182 10.86 3.33 -17.69
N GLN A 183 10.76 4.39 -16.90
CA GLN A 183 11.82 5.41 -16.81
C GLN A 183 13.09 4.85 -16.15
N GLU A 184 12.96 4.04 -15.11
CA GLU A 184 14.09 3.37 -14.46
C GLU A 184 14.77 2.37 -15.39
N LEU A 185 14.00 1.56 -16.11
CA LEU A 185 14.54 0.65 -17.12
C LEU A 185 15.34 1.39 -18.21
N ARG A 186 14.84 2.55 -18.66
CA ARG A 186 15.55 3.42 -19.62
C ARG A 186 16.81 4.07 -19.06
N ARG A 187 16.93 4.24 -17.75
CA ARG A 187 18.17 4.71 -17.09
C ARG A 187 19.16 3.56 -17.01
N LEU A 188 18.70 2.39 -16.56
CA LEU A 188 19.51 1.18 -16.48
C LEU A 188 20.10 0.80 -17.84
N GLN A 189 19.31 0.83 -18.91
CA GLN A 189 19.78 0.62 -20.28
C GLN A 189 20.84 1.64 -20.70
N ARG A 190 20.72 2.90 -20.30
CA ARG A 190 21.72 3.93 -20.61
C ARG A 190 23.03 3.70 -19.87
N ASP A 191 22.96 3.26 -18.61
CA ASP A 191 24.15 2.98 -17.81
C ASP A 191 24.87 1.71 -18.31
N ILE A 192 24.13 0.67 -18.67
CA ILE A 192 24.68 -0.53 -19.33
C ILE A 192 25.35 -0.17 -20.66
N ASN A 193 24.68 0.62 -21.51
CA ASN A 193 25.23 1.01 -22.81
C ASN A 193 26.48 1.90 -22.69
N ARG A 194 26.58 2.73 -21.64
CA ARG A 194 27.79 3.53 -21.36
C ARG A 194 28.98 2.68 -20.91
N VAL A 195 28.73 1.66 -20.10
CA VAL A 195 29.78 0.71 -19.69
C VAL A 195 30.22 -0.15 -20.88
N GLN A 196 29.27 -0.54 -21.75
CA GLN A 196 29.54 -1.30 -22.96
C GLN A 196 30.34 -0.49 -24.00
N SER A 197 30.06 0.82 -24.16
CA SER A 197 30.77 1.66 -25.15
C SER A 197 32.24 1.87 -24.80
N ASP A 198 32.58 2.02 -23.50
CA ASP A 198 33.95 2.31 -23.05
C ASP A 198 34.93 1.13 -23.22
N ILE A 199 34.43 -0.10 -23.36
CA ILE A 199 35.24 -1.34 -23.42
C ILE A 199 35.05 -2.05 -24.78
N SER A 200 34.20 -1.51 -25.66
CA SER A 200 33.84 -2.11 -26.95
C SER A 200 35.02 -2.40 -27.89
N ASP A 201 36.09 -1.61 -27.80
CA ASP A 201 37.30 -1.77 -28.62
C ASP A 201 38.26 -2.86 -28.09
N VAL A 202 37.97 -3.46 -26.93
CA VAL A 202 38.80 -4.51 -26.34
C VAL A 202 38.25 -5.88 -26.75
N PRO A 203 39.03 -6.72 -27.46
CA PRO A 203 38.56 -8.04 -27.87
C PRO A 203 38.17 -8.90 -26.66
N GLN A 204 36.98 -9.52 -26.72
CA GLN A 204 36.49 -10.38 -25.65
C GLN A 204 37.44 -11.55 -25.36
N ASP A 205 38.12 -12.06 -26.40
CA ASP A 205 39.12 -13.12 -26.30
C ASP A 205 40.33 -12.69 -25.48
N PHE A 206 40.71 -11.40 -25.54
CA PHE A 206 41.80 -10.87 -24.72
C PHE A 206 41.39 -10.80 -23.24
N ILE A 207 40.13 -10.47 -22.95
CA ILE A 207 39.62 -10.46 -21.56
C ILE A 207 39.61 -11.90 -21.00
N ALA A 208 39.22 -12.89 -21.81
CA ALA A 208 39.25 -14.30 -21.42
C ALA A 208 40.70 -14.82 -21.25
N TYR A 209 41.60 -14.44 -22.14
CA TYR A 209 43.03 -14.73 -22.01
C TYR A 209 43.60 -14.17 -20.70
N LEU A 210 43.32 -12.89 -20.40
CA LEU A 210 43.78 -12.25 -19.17
C LEU A 210 43.19 -12.92 -17.93
N ALA A 211 41.90 -13.31 -17.97
CA ALA A 211 41.24 -14.04 -16.87
C ALA A 211 41.97 -15.35 -16.55
N ASN A 212 42.28 -16.16 -17.58
CA ASN A 212 43.01 -17.42 -17.39
C ASN A 212 44.43 -17.19 -16.85
N ARG A 213 45.08 -16.09 -17.21
CA ARG A 213 46.43 -15.75 -16.72
C ARG A 213 46.44 -15.31 -15.26
N ILE A 214 45.36 -14.71 -14.77
CA ILE A 214 45.28 -14.19 -13.40
C ILE A 214 44.46 -15.07 -12.45
N GLU A 215 44.03 -16.24 -12.92
CA GLU A 215 43.26 -17.22 -12.16
C GLU A 215 43.96 -17.57 -10.83
N GLY A 216 43.19 -17.56 -9.74
CA GLY A 216 43.70 -17.85 -8.39
C GLY A 216 44.53 -16.74 -7.73
N ARG A 217 44.83 -15.62 -8.42
CA ARG A 217 45.61 -14.50 -7.85
C ARG A 217 44.74 -13.40 -7.25
N PHE A 218 43.55 -13.22 -7.81
CA PHE A 218 42.59 -12.23 -7.33
C PHE A 218 41.40 -12.95 -6.70
N SER A 219 40.96 -12.48 -5.53
CA SER A 219 39.67 -12.85 -4.97
C SER A 219 38.60 -11.80 -5.29
N SER A 220 37.33 -12.15 -5.08
CA SER A 220 36.16 -11.32 -5.38
C SER A 220 36.21 -9.91 -4.76
N LYS A 221 36.99 -9.71 -3.69
CA LYS A 221 37.22 -8.41 -3.06
C LYS A 221 37.91 -7.38 -3.97
N TYR A 222 38.62 -7.82 -5.01
CA TYR A 222 39.34 -6.92 -5.91
C TYR A 222 38.47 -6.34 -7.03
N ILE A 223 37.28 -6.90 -7.27
CA ILE A 223 36.41 -6.43 -8.35
C ILE A 223 35.94 -4.98 -8.08
N ASN A 224 35.69 -4.65 -6.81
CA ASN A 224 35.32 -3.29 -6.39
C ASN A 224 36.49 -2.50 -5.78
N ALA A 225 37.74 -2.98 -5.93
CA ALA A 225 38.87 -2.31 -5.34
C ALA A 225 39.17 -0.96 -6.02
N PRO A 226 39.60 0.06 -5.25
CA PRO A 226 40.13 1.30 -5.81
C PRO A 226 41.27 1.06 -6.79
N ILE A 227 41.38 1.87 -7.84
CA ILE A 227 42.39 1.73 -8.90
C ILE A 227 43.83 1.68 -8.37
N ARG A 228 44.10 2.35 -7.24
CA ARG A 228 45.41 2.31 -6.56
C ARG A 228 45.77 0.92 -6.04
N ILE A 229 44.78 0.17 -5.56
CA ILE A 229 44.95 -1.21 -5.07
C ILE A 229 45.13 -2.15 -6.27
N LEU A 230 44.30 -1.98 -7.31
CA LEU A 230 44.44 -2.73 -8.56
C LEU A 230 45.83 -2.53 -9.19
N ASN A 231 46.34 -1.30 -9.22
CA ASN A 231 47.69 -0.99 -9.71
C ASN A 231 48.83 -1.57 -8.87
N ARG A 232 48.59 -1.92 -7.60
CA ARG A 232 49.58 -2.63 -6.79
C ARG A 232 49.64 -4.09 -7.23
N HIS A 233 48.50 -4.77 -7.23
CA HIS A 233 48.42 -6.18 -7.60
C HIS A 233 48.70 -6.45 -9.07
N PHE A 234 48.36 -5.52 -9.95
CA PHE A 234 48.73 -5.61 -11.35
C PHE A 234 50.25 -5.59 -11.54
N ARG A 235 50.98 -4.80 -10.75
CA ARG A 235 52.45 -4.85 -10.79
C ARG A 235 52.98 -6.17 -10.27
N ASP A 236 52.42 -6.71 -9.20
CA ASP A 236 52.80 -8.04 -8.69
C ASP A 236 52.63 -9.12 -9.78
N VAL A 237 51.54 -9.06 -10.57
CA VAL A 237 51.26 -9.99 -11.69
C VAL A 237 52.21 -9.80 -12.87
N VAL A 238 52.65 -8.56 -13.13
CA VAL A 238 53.65 -8.25 -14.16
C VAL A 238 55.05 -8.70 -13.73
N ASP A 239 55.41 -8.45 -12.47
CA ASP A 239 56.70 -8.84 -11.88
C ASP A 239 56.86 -10.36 -11.80
N GLU A 240 55.75 -11.10 -11.70
CA GLU A 240 55.70 -12.57 -11.72
C GLU A 240 55.59 -13.18 -13.13
N GLU A 241 55.75 -12.37 -14.18
CA GLU A 241 55.70 -12.79 -15.59
C GLU A 241 54.38 -13.45 -16.04
N MET A 242 53.29 -13.27 -15.27
CA MET A 242 51.98 -13.80 -15.64
C MET A 242 51.34 -13.00 -16.78
N VAL A 243 51.71 -11.73 -16.89
CA VAL A 243 51.40 -10.83 -18.01
C VAL A 243 52.71 -10.50 -18.70
N THR A 244 52.83 -10.91 -19.97
CA THR A 244 54.08 -10.76 -20.71
C THR A 244 54.29 -9.31 -21.18
N SER A 245 55.51 -8.97 -21.59
CA SER A 245 55.79 -7.67 -22.22
C SER A 245 54.91 -7.41 -23.45
N GLY A 246 54.62 -8.44 -24.24
CA GLY A 246 53.70 -8.35 -25.38
C GLY A 246 52.25 -8.05 -24.97
N ASP A 247 51.82 -8.57 -23.82
CA ASP A 247 50.50 -8.27 -23.27
C ASP A 247 50.42 -6.81 -22.79
N ILE A 248 51.50 -6.29 -22.17
CA ILE A 248 51.60 -4.88 -21.76
C ILE A 248 51.61 -3.94 -22.96
N ASP A 249 52.30 -4.30 -24.04
CA ASP A 249 52.31 -3.52 -25.27
C ASP A 249 50.92 -3.47 -25.90
N PHE A 250 50.21 -4.60 -25.94
CA PHE A 250 48.82 -4.67 -26.40
C PHE A 250 47.87 -3.85 -25.52
N MET A 251 48.02 -3.95 -24.21
CA MET A 251 47.26 -3.13 -23.25
C MET A 251 47.56 -1.64 -23.40
N THR A 252 48.79 -1.26 -23.74
CA THR A 252 49.16 0.14 -23.97
C THR A 252 48.55 0.67 -25.27
N GLN A 253 48.50 -0.13 -26.34
CA GLN A 253 47.84 0.23 -27.61
C GLN A 253 46.34 0.49 -27.45
N LEU A 254 45.68 -0.23 -26.53
CA LEU A 254 44.25 -0.08 -26.25
C LEU A 254 43.92 0.96 -25.16
N ASP A 255 44.92 1.72 -24.71
CA ASP A 255 44.83 2.70 -23.61
C ASP A 255 44.37 2.07 -22.29
N LEU A 256 44.74 0.82 -22.04
CA LEU A 256 44.49 0.11 -20.79
C LEU A 256 45.62 0.33 -19.77
N VAL A 257 46.84 0.55 -20.26
CA VAL A 257 48.01 0.82 -19.43
C VAL A 257 48.73 2.08 -19.93
N SER A 258 49.11 2.96 -19.00
CA SER A 258 49.92 4.14 -19.26
C SER A 258 50.98 4.30 -18.16
N ALA A 259 52.24 4.48 -18.56
CA ALA A 259 53.38 4.59 -17.65
C ALA A 259 53.48 3.44 -16.61
N GLY A 260 53.20 2.21 -17.05
CA GLY A 260 53.25 1.01 -16.21
C GLY A 260 52.13 0.91 -15.16
N LYS A 261 51.05 1.69 -15.33
CA LYS A 261 49.87 1.65 -14.48
C LYS A 261 48.61 1.51 -15.32
N LEU A 262 47.61 0.81 -14.79
CA LEU A 262 46.27 0.74 -15.35
C LEU A 262 45.65 2.13 -15.41
N THR A 263 45.07 2.45 -16.57
CA THR A 263 44.15 3.57 -16.78
C THR A 263 42.78 3.22 -16.20
N GLU A 264 41.82 4.16 -16.20
CA GLU A 264 40.45 3.85 -15.79
C GLU A 264 39.80 2.77 -16.68
N LYS A 265 40.11 2.79 -17.98
CA LYS A 265 39.68 1.78 -18.95
C LYS A 265 40.33 0.43 -18.66
N GLY A 266 41.65 0.39 -18.39
CA GLY A 266 42.35 -0.83 -18.01
C GLY A 266 41.90 -1.42 -16.68
N ALA A 267 41.56 -0.58 -15.71
CA ALA A 267 41.00 -1.04 -14.44
C ALA A 267 39.63 -1.71 -14.64
N LYS A 268 38.78 -1.17 -15.53
CA LYS A 268 37.50 -1.82 -15.90
C LYS A 268 37.74 -3.18 -16.58
N VAL A 269 38.67 -3.27 -17.53
CA VAL A 269 39.02 -4.53 -18.19
C VAL A 269 39.59 -5.55 -17.21
N LEU A 270 40.50 -5.14 -16.32
CA LEU A 270 41.06 -6.04 -15.31
C LEU A 270 39.98 -6.56 -14.36
N ARG A 271 38.98 -5.74 -13.99
CA ARG A 271 37.84 -6.19 -13.19
C ARG A 271 37.02 -7.27 -13.88
N LEU A 272 36.73 -7.09 -15.18
CA LEU A 272 36.04 -8.11 -15.98
C LEU A 272 36.86 -9.40 -16.10
N ALA A 273 38.18 -9.29 -16.24
CA ALA A 273 39.06 -10.45 -16.24
C ALA A 273 39.08 -11.16 -14.88
N ILE A 274 39.12 -10.40 -13.76
CA ILE A 274 39.06 -10.96 -12.40
C ILE A 274 37.74 -11.71 -12.19
N GLU A 275 36.62 -11.12 -12.60
CA GLU A 275 35.29 -11.73 -12.49
C GLU A 275 35.17 -13.03 -13.27
N LYS A 276 35.80 -13.11 -14.45
CA LYS A 276 35.85 -14.35 -15.26
C LYS A 276 36.84 -15.39 -14.74
N SER A 277 37.73 -15.02 -13.82
CA SER A 277 38.82 -15.87 -13.32
C SER A 277 38.53 -16.52 -11.95
N ILE A 278 37.35 -16.24 -11.38
CA ILE A 278 36.87 -16.75 -10.09
C ILE A 278 35.73 -17.73 -10.34
#